data_AF-A0A6A5H1V8-F1
#
_entry.id   AF-A0A6A5H1V8-F1
#
_cell.length_a   1.000
_cell.length_b   1.000
_cell.length_c   1.000
_cell.angle_alpha   90.00
_cell.angle_beta   90.00
_cell.angle_gamma   90.00
#
_symmetry.space_group_name_H-M   'P 1'
#
loop_
_entity.id
_entity.type
_entity.pdbx_description
1 polymer ?
#
loop_
_entity_poly.entity_id
_entity_poly.type
_entity_poly.pdbx_seq_one_letter_code
_entity_poly.pdbx_strand_id
1 'polypeptide(L)'
;MFELASLLGMARTLNRTPLFFIEDESYAKMLAEMRIVIPGLVKQYHIVNGSVPPPTKTTFFTDRCCVYVNPKILLNNDDLYLHLSGSFYQSWKYFPEMRGELLGYVKKSNKTSGLLPKSDIKTFVTCVHVRRGDFLLVGFAASDARFIKSALKFIEEKEDPKKQNKVIVFFGDSIKFMKELSNDLLLVNGKQKKISHYISTNSPTDDLIYAKENCDAVLISAPHSTFGWWIGYFSKYNKVYFMDIRATNDHVYAREKANFIHMIIICHIGNR
;
A
#
# COMPACT_ATOMS: atom_id res chain seq x y z
N MET A 1 0.31 -5.16 5.95
CA MET A 1 -0.82 -4.21 5.87
C MET A 1 -2.04 -4.78 5.13
N PHE A 2 -1.94 -5.20 3.86
CA PHE A 2 -3.09 -5.75 3.11
C PHE A 2 -3.80 -6.90 3.81
N GLU A 3 -3.05 -7.87 4.32
CA GLU A 3 -3.62 -9.00 5.05
C GLU A 3 -4.42 -8.55 6.26
N LEU A 4 -3.83 -7.71 7.10
CA LEU A 4 -4.51 -7.17 8.29
C LEU A 4 -5.72 -6.30 7.96
N ALA A 5 -5.64 -5.44 6.94
CA ALA A 5 -6.80 -4.64 6.57
C ALA A 5 -7.94 -5.52 6.02
N SER A 6 -7.60 -6.50 5.19
CA SER A 6 -8.55 -7.42 4.58
C SER A 6 -9.19 -8.33 5.59
N LEU A 7 -8.41 -8.94 6.48
CA LEU A 7 -8.94 -9.84 7.48
C LEU A 7 -9.80 -9.11 8.51
N LEU A 8 -9.46 -7.88 8.89
CA LEU A 8 -10.35 -7.06 9.69
C LEU A 8 -11.69 -6.80 8.97
N GLY A 9 -11.67 -6.46 7.68
CA GLY A 9 -12.88 -6.24 6.90
C GLY A 9 -13.71 -7.52 6.67
N MET A 10 -13.05 -8.66 6.46
CA MET A 10 -13.70 -9.98 6.39
C MET A 10 -14.33 -10.36 7.73
N ALA A 11 -13.61 -10.18 8.84
CA ALA A 11 -14.11 -10.46 10.18
C ALA A 11 -15.36 -9.64 10.48
N ARG A 12 -15.36 -8.34 10.16
CA ARG A 12 -16.54 -7.46 10.29
C ARG A 12 -17.71 -7.92 9.41
N THR A 13 -17.44 -8.31 8.17
CA THR A 13 -18.47 -8.84 7.25
C THR A 13 -19.12 -10.12 7.80
N LEU A 14 -18.35 -10.95 8.48
CA LEU A 14 -18.78 -12.21 9.07
C LEU A 14 -19.25 -12.08 10.53
N ASN A 15 -19.27 -10.87 11.09
CA ASN A 15 -19.56 -10.61 12.49
C ASN A 15 -18.69 -11.44 13.46
N ARG A 16 -17.38 -11.46 13.20
CA ARG A 16 -16.38 -12.21 13.96
C ARG A 16 -15.25 -11.29 14.44
N THR A 17 -14.51 -11.77 15.44
CA THR A 17 -13.34 -11.10 16.01
C THR A 17 -12.07 -11.56 15.30
N PRO A 18 -11.24 -10.65 14.76
CA PRO A 18 -9.99 -11.03 14.13
C PRO A 18 -8.88 -11.32 15.17
N LEU A 19 -8.18 -12.44 14.99
CA LEU A 19 -7.09 -12.92 15.84
C LEU A 19 -5.76 -12.86 15.09
N PHE A 20 -4.66 -12.55 15.78
CA PHE A 20 -3.30 -12.65 15.23
C PHE A 20 -2.48 -13.59 16.11
N PHE A 21 -2.01 -14.69 15.54
CA PHE A 21 -1.15 -15.65 16.23
C PHE A 21 0.32 -15.31 16.02
N ILE A 22 1.08 -15.21 17.11
CA ILE A 22 2.54 -15.07 17.07
C ILE A 22 3.13 -16.46 17.20
N GLU A 23 3.28 -17.15 16.06
CA GLU A 23 3.79 -18.53 16.04
C GLU A 23 5.31 -18.60 16.09
N ASP A 24 5.99 -17.59 15.53
CA ASP A 24 7.44 -17.52 15.44
C ASP A 24 7.95 -16.07 15.47
N GLU A 25 9.27 -15.90 15.38
CA GLU A 25 9.94 -14.60 15.38
C GLU A 25 9.58 -13.74 14.16
N SER A 26 9.25 -14.36 13.02
CA SER A 26 8.83 -13.64 11.80
C SER A 26 7.51 -12.91 12.04
N TYR A 27 6.53 -13.59 12.64
CA TYR A 27 5.25 -12.97 13.03
C TYR A 27 5.43 -11.90 14.09
N ALA A 28 6.31 -12.13 15.07
CA ALA A 28 6.62 -11.14 16.10
C ALA A 28 7.21 -9.86 15.48
N LYS A 29 8.15 -10.01 14.54
CA LYS A 29 8.76 -8.90 13.80
C LYS A 29 7.73 -8.17 12.94
N MET A 30 6.89 -8.89 12.20
CA MET A 30 5.83 -8.28 11.39
C MET A 30 4.87 -7.46 12.26
N LEU A 31 4.45 -7.99 13.41
CA LEU A 31 3.58 -7.28 14.35
C LEU A 31 4.27 -6.03 14.92
N ALA A 32 5.56 -6.10 15.22
CA ALA A 32 6.34 -4.95 15.70
C ALA A 32 6.43 -3.85 14.64
N GLU A 33 6.72 -4.18 13.38
CA GLU A 33 6.74 -3.22 12.27
C GLU A 33 5.36 -2.58 12.05
N MET A 34 4.31 -3.38 12.10
CA MET A 34 2.92 -2.91 11.98
C MET A 34 2.50 -1.96 13.11
N ARG A 35 2.98 -2.20 14.34
CA ARG A 35 2.77 -1.28 15.48
C ARG A 35 3.46 0.07 15.29
N ILE A 36 4.57 0.12 14.54
CA ILE A 36 5.26 1.37 14.22
C ILE A 36 4.48 2.17 13.17
N VAL A 37 3.96 1.49 12.14
CA VAL A 37 3.31 2.14 10.98
C VAL A 37 1.86 2.54 11.26
N ILE A 38 1.04 1.57 11.67
CA ILE A 38 -0.42 1.70 11.75
C ILE A 38 -0.93 1.03 13.04
N PRO A 39 -0.50 1.54 14.23
CA PRO A 39 -0.81 0.93 15.52
C PRO A 39 -2.30 0.75 15.77
N GLY A 40 -3.16 1.63 15.24
CA GLY A 40 -4.61 1.50 15.41
C GLY A 40 -5.19 0.25 14.77
N LEU A 41 -4.59 -0.25 13.67
CA LEU A 41 -5.03 -1.47 12.99
C LEU A 41 -4.69 -2.68 13.85
N VAL A 42 -3.47 -2.71 14.40
CA VAL A 42 -3.04 -3.79 15.31
C VAL A 42 -3.94 -3.86 16.55
N LYS A 43 -4.42 -2.72 17.07
CA LYS A 43 -5.37 -2.68 18.21
C LYS A 43 -6.72 -3.32 17.92
N GLN A 44 -7.08 -3.54 16.66
CA GLN A 44 -8.34 -4.23 16.30
C GLN A 44 -8.24 -5.75 16.44
N TYR A 45 -7.03 -6.28 16.62
CA TYR A 45 -6.76 -7.71 16.70
C TYR A 45 -6.60 -8.17 18.14
N HIS A 46 -7.16 -9.34 18.44
CA HIS A 46 -6.77 -10.07 19.65
C HIS A 46 -5.49 -10.85 19.34
N ILE A 47 -4.41 -10.53 20.07
CA ILE A 47 -3.09 -11.10 19.85
C ILE A 47 -2.90 -12.32 20.75
N VAL A 48 -2.54 -13.46 20.17
CA VAL A 48 -2.32 -14.73 20.87
C VAL A 48 -0.89 -15.17 20.65
N ASN A 49 -0.17 -15.50 21.72
CA ASN A 49 1.15 -16.13 21.63
C ASN A 49 0.99 -17.64 21.46
N GLY A 50 1.68 -18.21 20.46
CA GLY A 50 1.59 -19.62 20.13
C GLY A 50 0.79 -19.89 18.86
N SER A 51 0.56 -21.17 18.58
CA SER A 51 -0.10 -21.63 17.37
C SER A 51 -1.61 -21.65 17.49
N VAL A 52 -2.28 -21.79 16.35
CA VAL A 52 -3.71 -22.07 16.28
C VAL A 52 -4.09 -23.29 17.13
N PRO A 53 -5.10 -23.19 18.00
CA PRO A 53 -5.51 -24.32 18.83
C PRO A 53 -6.07 -25.48 17.98
N PRO A 54 -5.59 -26.72 18.16
CA PRO A 54 -6.26 -27.90 17.62
C PRO A 54 -7.67 -28.06 18.24
N PRO A 55 -8.65 -28.67 17.54
CA PRO A 55 -8.55 -29.26 16.21
C PRO A 55 -8.94 -28.29 15.06
N THR A 56 -8.64 -26.99 15.17
CA THR A 56 -9.02 -25.99 14.14
C THR A 56 -8.54 -26.43 12.76
N LYS A 57 -9.47 -26.52 11.82
CA LYS A 57 -9.21 -26.92 10.44
C LYS A 57 -9.04 -25.68 9.55
N THR A 58 -8.19 -25.81 8.54
CA THR A 58 -8.11 -24.79 7.48
C THR A 58 -9.39 -24.83 6.65
N THR A 59 -10.12 -23.72 6.65
CA THR A 59 -11.29 -23.48 5.80
C THR A 59 -10.81 -22.97 4.45
N PHE A 60 -11.13 -23.69 3.37
CA PHE A 60 -10.80 -23.24 2.03
C PHE A 60 -11.55 -21.94 1.69
N PHE A 61 -10.82 -20.92 1.25
CA PHE A 61 -11.38 -19.63 0.84
C PHE A 61 -10.90 -19.21 -0.55
N THR A 62 -9.59 -19.14 -0.75
CA THR A 62 -8.98 -18.94 -2.07
C THR A 62 -7.60 -19.61 -2.14
N ASP A 63 -7.16 -19.98 -3.34
CA ASP A 63 -5.82 -20.46 -3.67
C ASP A 63 -5.05 -19.49 -4.59
N ARG A 64 -5.75 -18.53 -5.18
CA ARG A 64 -5.16 -17.50 -6.05
C ARG A 64 -4.87 -16.24 -5.26
N CYS A 65 -3.64 -15.72 -5.42
CA CYS A 65 -3.36 -14.37 -4.94
C CYS A 65 -4.26 -13.38 -5.65
N CYS A 66 -4.60 -12.33 -4.91
CA CYS A 66 -4.95 -11.05 -5.49
C CYS A 66 -6.29 -11.04 -6.25
N VAL A 67 -7.04 -12.15 -6.22
CA VAL A 67 -8.43 -12.27 -6.67
C VAL A 67 -9.35 -12.06 -5.48
N TYR A 68 -10.36 -11.21 -5.67
CA TYR A 68 -11.38 -10.99 -4.64
C TYR A 68 -12.39 -12.14 -4.63
N VAL A 69 -12.57 -12.74 -3.45
CA VAL A 69 -13.65 -13.67 -3.14
C VAL A 69 -14.56 -13.00 -2.13
N ASN A 70 -15.88 -13.07 -2.32
CA ASN A 70 -16.80 -12.45 -1.37
C ASN A 70 -16.81 -13.24 -0.04
N PRO A 71 -16.45 -12.63 1.11
CA PRO A 71 -16.41 -13.34 2.40
C PRO A 71 -17.75 -13.94 2.81
N LYS A 72 -18.87 -13.41 2.29
CA LYS A 72 -20.22 -13.87 2.62
C LYS A 72 -20.47 -15.36 2.34
N ILE A 73 -19.63 -16.02 1.53
CA ILE A 73 -19.69 -17.47 1.35
C ILE A 73 -19.46 -18.25 2.66
N LEU A 74 -18.89 -17.61 3.68
CA LEU A 74 -18.60 -18.19 5.00
C LEU A 74 -19.62 -17.81 6.09
N LEU A 75 -20.73 -17.13 5.75
CA LEU A 75 -21.70 -16.66 6.77
C LEU A 75 -22.35 -17.77 7.57
N ASN A 76 -22.58 -18.93 6.95
CA ASN A 76 -23.22 -20.09 7.58
C ASN A 76 -22.20 -21.08 8.15
N ASN A 77 -20.92 -20.69 8.26
CA ASN A 77 -19.95 -21.51 8.95
C ASN A 77 -20.04 -21.21 10.46
N ASP A 78 -20.31 -22.25 11.23
CA ASP A 78 -20.50 -22.19 12.69
C ASP A 78 -19.24 -22.60 13.47
N ASP A 79 -18.11 -22.82 12.79
CA ASP A 79 -16.85 -23.15 13.44
C ASP A 79 -16.44 -22.00 14.36
N LEU A 80 -16.02 -22.37 15.58
CA LEU A 80 -15.54 -21.40 16.58
C LEU A 80 -14.38 -20.55 16.06
N TYR A 81 -13.54 -21.15 15.21
CA TYR A 81 -12.36 -20.56 14.61
C TYR A 81 -12.38 -20.77 13.10
N LEU A 82 -12.38 -19.67 12.34
CA LEU A 82 -12.16 -19.71 10.90
C LEU A 82 -10.69 -19.44 10.58
N HIS A 83 -9.92 -20.50 10.32
CA HIS A 83 -8.56 -20.40 9.79
C HIS A 83 -8.60 -20.47 8.26
N LEU A 84 -8.46 -19.35 7.56
CA LEU A 84 -8.73 -19.27 6.12
C LEU A 84 -7.51 -19.67 5.27
N SER A 85 -7.75 -20.42 4.18
CA SER A 85 -6.76 -20.62 3.13
C SER A 85 -6.59 -19.37 2.26
N GLY A 86 -5.40 -19.15 1.73
CA GLY A 86 -5.11 -18.11 0.78
C GLY A 86 -3.88 -17.29 1.15
N SER A 87 -3.42 -16.48 0.20
CA SER A 87 -2.21 -15.67 0.35
C SER A 87 -2.52 -14.20 0.19
N PHE A 88 -2.00 -13.39 1.12
CA PHE A 88 -1.93 -11.93 1.12
C PHE A 88 -3.24 -11.13 1.11
N TYR A 89 -4.35 -11.70 0.62
CA TYR A 89 -5.66 -11.05 0.50
C TYR A 89 -5.56 -9.63 -0.10
N GLN A 90 -4.75 -9.43 -1.14
CA GLN A 90 -4.45 -8.09 -1.69
C GLN A 90 -5.61 -7.51 -2.53
N SER A 91 -6.73 -7.21 -1.87
CA SER A 91 -7.86 -6.52 -2.49
C SER A 91 -8.51 -5.54 -1.52
N TRP A 92 -8.64 -4.29 -1.95
CA TRP A 92 -9.36 -3.25 -1.20
C TRP A 92 -10.84 -3.58 -1.02
N LYS A 93 -11.40 -4.46 -1.84
CA LYS A 93 -12.79 -4.92 -1.78
C LYS A 93 -13.11 -5.69 -0.49
N TYR A 94 -12.11 -6.13 0.27
CA TYR A 94 -12.30 -6.68 1.61
C TYR A 94 -12.58 -5.60 2.66
N PHE A 95 -12.21 -4.34 2.41
CA PHE A 95 -12.31 -3.23 3.35
C PHE A 95 -12.77 -1.90 2.69
N PRO A 96 -13.83 -1.92 1.85
CA PRO A 96 -14.18 -0.79 0.97
C PRO A 96 -14.49 0.51 1.73
N GLU A 97 -15.13 0.40 2.90
CA GLU A 97 -15.57 1.56 3.70
C GLU A 97 -14.59 1.93 4.83
N MET A 98 -13.45 1.25 4.93
CA MET A 98 -12.55 1.40 6.08
C MET A 98 -11.49 2.49 5.88
N ARG A 99 -11.53 3.28 4.80
CA ARG A 99 -10.49 4.27 4.51
C ARG A 99 -10.31 5.29 5.64
N GLY A 100 -11.41 5.87 6.12
CA GLY A 100 -11.36 6.85 7.22
C GLY A 100 -10.74 6.27 8.49
N GLU A 101 -11.14 5.04 8.85
CA GLU A 101 -10.61 4.33 10.01
C GLU A 101 -9.13 3.99 9.85
N LEU A 102 -8.75 3.39 8.71
CA LEU A 102 -7.37 3.01 8.42
C LEU A 102 -6.45 4.24 8.42
N LEU A 103 -6.90 5.38 7.89
CA LEU A 103 -6.20 6.66 8.02
C LEU A 103 -6.04 7.09 9.48
N GLY A 104 -7.08 6.94 10.29
CA GLY A 104 -7.06 7.23 11.72
C GLY A 104 -6.13 6.30 12.51
N TYR A 105 -5.89 5.10 12.00
CA TYR A 105 -4.99 4.11 12.60
C TYR A 105 -3.52 4.33 12.31
N VAL A 106 -3.19 5.04 11.22
CA VAL A 106 -1.79 5.38 10.89
C VAL A 106 -1.22 6.26 11.99
N LYS A 107 0.02 5.97 12.40
CA LYS A 107 0.73 6.73 13.43
C LYS A 107 0.67 8.23 13.11
N LYS A 108 0.35 9.05 14.11
CA LYS A 108 0.39 10.51 13.96
C LYS A 108 1.82 10.98 13.77
N SER A 109 2.00 11.98 12.90
CA SER A 109 3.30 12.60 12.70
C SER A 109 3.75 13.31 13.97
N ASN A 110 4.87 12.86 14.55
CA ASN A 110 5.55 13.55 15.67
C ASN A 110 6.80 14.31 15.20
N LYS A 111 7.13 14.23 13.90
CA LYS A 111 8.30 14.86 13.28
C LYS A 111 7.84 15.72 12.11
N THR A 112 8.43 16.89 11.94
CA THR A 112 8.43 17.52 10.62
C THR A 112 9.08 16.54 9.64
N SER A 113 8.45 16.28 8.50
CA SER A 113 8.81 15.24 7.52
C SER A 113 10.14 15.48 6.77
N GLY A 114 11.15 15.98 7.48
CA GLY A 114 12.39 16.46 6.93
C GLY A 114 12.23 17.71 6.08
N LEU A 115 13.16 17.88 5.13
CA LEU A 115 13.24 18.94 4.12
C LEU A 115 12.19 18.80 3.00
N LEU A 116 11.23 17.89 3.13
CA LEU A 116 10.21 17.69 2.10
C LEU A 116 9.19 18.86 2.11
N PRO A 117 8.72 19.28 0.92
CA PRO A 117 7.76 20.37 0.76
C PRO A 117 6.43 20.01 1.44
N LYS A 118 5.70 21.00 1.95
CA LYS A 118 4.34 20.79 2.48
C LYS A 118 3.31 21.20 1.44
N SER A 119 2.21 20.46 1.38
CA SER A 119 1.06 20.89 0.57
C SER A 119 0.25 21.93 1.33
N ASP A 120 -0.01 23.05 0.66
CA ASP A 120 -0.77 24.17 1.20
C ASP A 120 -1.51 24.91 0.06
N ILE A 121 -2.12 26.05 0.36
CA ILE A 121 -2.87 26.83 -0.63
C ILE A 121 -2.01 27.32 -1.81
N LYS A 122 -0.69 27.44 -1.61
CA LYS A 122 0.28 27.92 -2.62
C LYS A 122 1.06 26.79 -3.26
N THR A 123 1.02 25.56 -2.75
CA THR A 123 1.92 24.48 -3.14
C THR A 123 1.15 23.19 -3.41
N PHE A 124 1.19 22.73 -4.67
CA PHE A 124 0.66 21.44 -5.09
C PHE A 124 1.77 20.40 -5.09
N VAL A 125 1.60 19.33 -4.32
CA VAL A 125 2.59 18.26 -4.21
C VAL A 125 2.10 17.02 -4.95
N THR A 126 2.79 16.70 -6.05
CA THR A 126 2.64 15.42 -6.75
C THR A 126 3.67 14.43 -6.23
N CYS A 127 3.19 13.32 -5.70
CA CYS A 127 4.02 12.27 -5.17
C CYS A 127 4.18 11.15 -6.18
N VAL A 128 5.39 10.63 -6.36
CA VAL A 128 5.68 9.58 -7.34
C VAL A 128 6.34 8.42 -6.62
N HIS A 129 5.66 7.27 -6.61
CA HIS A 129 6.24 6.03 -6.12
C HIS A 129 6.99 5.31 -7.24
N VAL A 130 8.27 5.05 -7.02
CA VAL A 130 9.22 4.39 -7.92
C VAL A 130 9.69 3.08 -7.28
N ARG A 131 9.51 1.96 -7.98
CA ARG A 131 9.98 0.63 -7.56
C ARG A 131 10.73 -0.02 -8.69
N ARG A 132 12.01 -0.33 -8.46
CA ARG A 132 12.86 -0.97 -9.46
C ARG A 132 13.65 -2.16 -8.94
N GLY A 133 14.26 -2.07 -7.76
CA GLY A 133 15.36 -2.95 -7.32
C GLY A 133 15.16 -4.44 -7.61
N ASP A 134 14.47 -5.15 -6.72
CA ASP A 134 14.09 -6.55 -6.88
C ASP A 134 13.14 -6.79 -8.07
N PHE A 135 12.31 -5.80 -8.43
CA PHE A 135 11.34 -5.91 -9.52
C PHE A 135 12.01 -6.23 -10.86
N LEU A 136 13.16 -5.60 -11.14
CA LEU A 136 13.96 -5.87 -12.33
C LEU A 136 14.54 -7.29 -12.32
N LEU A 137 14.82 -7.85 -11.15
CA LEU A 137 15.40 -9.20 -11.01
C LEU A 137 14.38 -10.30 -11.23
N VAL A 138 13.14 -10.09 -10.75
CA VAL A 138 12.07 -11.10 -10.81
C VAL A 138 11.13 -10.94 -12.01
N GLY A 139 11.40 -9.98 -12.89
CA GLY A 139 10.62 -9.75 -14.11
C GLY A 139 9.27 -9.06 -13.88
N PHE A 140 9.09 -8.38 -12.74
CA PHE A 140 7.96 -7.48 -12.53
C PHE A 140 8.11 -6.20 -13.34
N ALA A 141 6.98 -5.57 -13.66
CA ALA A 141 6.93 -4.25 -14.26
C ALA A 141 7.50 -3.18 -13.32
N ALA A 142 8.80 -2.95 -13.44
CA ALA A 142 9.53 -1.90 -12.77
C ALA A 142 9.17 -0.51 -13.33
N SER A 143 9.39 0.52 -12.50
CA SER A 143 9.14 1.91 -12.89
C SER A 143 9.94 2.35 -14.11
N ASP A 144 9.24 2.79 -15.16
CA ASP A 144 9.83 3.27 -16.43
C ASP A 144 9.87 4.81 -16.51
N ALA A 145 10.98 5.35 -16.99
CA ALA A 145 11.18 6.80 -17.06
C ALA A 145 10.29 7.48 -18.11
N ARG A 146 10.03 6.83 -19.26
CA ARG A 146 9.18 7.40 -20.31
C ARG A 146 7.73 7.46 -19.85
N PHE A 147 7.26 6.40 -19.19
CA PHE A 147 5.95 6.38 -18.56
C PHE A 147 5.83 7.49 -17.51
N ILE A 148 6.76 7.57 -16.55
CA ILE A 148 6.67 8.59 -15.48
C ILE A 148 6.65 10.01 -16.05
N LYS A 149 7.51 10.34 -17.02
CA LYS A 149 7.53 11.67 -17.66
C LYS A 149 6.19 12.00 -18.31
N SER A 150 5.63 11.04 -19.06
CA SER A 150 4.35 11.21 -19.76
C SER A 150 3.18 11.35 -18.78
N ALA A 151 3.15 10.51 -17.74
CA ALA A 151 2.13 10.55 -16.70
C ALA A 151 2.19 11.85 -15.89
N LEU A 152 3.39 12.34 -15.54
CA LEU A 152 3.54 13.62 -14.84
C LEU A 152 3.03 14.80 -15.66
N LYS A 153 3.28 14.81 -16.98
CA LYS A 153 2.72 15.82 -17.88
C LYS A 153 1.18 15.77 -17.87
N PHE A 154 0.61 14.56 -17.99
CA PHE A 154 -0.83 14.37 -17.93
C PHE A 154 -1.44 14.83 -16.60
N ILE A 155 -0.83 14.49 -15.47
CA ILE A 155 -1.29 14.91 -14.13
C ILE A 155 -1.24 16.44 -14.00
N GLU A 156 -0.17 17.06 -14.49
CA GLU A 156 -0.02 18.51 -14.48
C GLU A 156 -1.12 19.23 -15.28
N GLU A 157 -1.48 18.68 -16.44
CA GLU A 157 -2.57 19.19 -17.28
C GLU A 157 -3.95 18.93 -16.66
N LYS A 158 -4.14 17.76 -16.04
CA LYS A 158 -5.42 17.31 -15.49
C LYS A 158 -5.80 17.99 -14.18
N GLU A 159 -4.85 18.15 -13.27
CA GLU A 159 -5.08 18.78 -11.96
C GLU A 159 -5.11 20.31 -12.05
N ASP A 160 -4.61 20.87 -13.15
CA ASP A 160 -4.56 22.30 -13.47
C ASP A 160 -4.29 23.25 -12.28
N PRO A 161 -3.17 23.07 -11.53
CA PRO A 161 -2.89 23.89 -10.35
C PRO A 161 -2.33 25.27 -10.74
N LYS A 162 -2.93 25.96 -11.73
CA LYS A 162 -2.43 27.19 -12.41
C LYS A 162 -1.96 28.33 -11.48
N LYS A 163 -2.36 28.34 -10.22
CA LYS A 163 -1.99 29.37 -9.22
C LYS A 163 -1.05 28.85 -8.12
N GLN A 164 -0.64 27.59 -8.16
CA GLN A 164 0.21 26.96 -7.14
C GLN A 164 1.60 26.64 -7.69
N ASN A 165 2.59 26.71 -6.82
CA ASN A 165 3.91 26.14 -7.03
C ASN A 165 3.76 24.62 -7.16
N LYS A 166 4.22 24.07 -8.27
CA LYS A 166 4.14 22.64 -8.53
C LYS A 166 5.42 21.99 -8.03
N VAL A 167 5.26 20.98 -7.18
CA VAL A 167 6.38 20.26 -6.60
C VAL A 167 6.18 18.76 -6.77
N ILE A 168 7.26 18.08 -7.12
CA ILE A 168 7.28 16.61 -7.24
C ILE A 168 8.14 16.03 -6.13
N VAL A 169 7.62 15.01 -5.45
CA VAL A 169 8.35 14.24 -4.44
C VAL A 169 8.40 12.79 -4.87
N PHE A 170 9.61 12.25 -5.02
CA PHE A 170 9.84 10.86 -5.37
C PHE A 170 10.06 10.00 -4.12
N PHE A 171 9.37 8.87 -4.06
CA PHE A 171 9.57 7.78 -3.09
C PHE A 171 10.05 6.55 -3.85
N GLY A 172 10.98 5.78 -3.27
CA GLY A 172 11.41 4.56 -3.93
C GLY A 172 12.75 4.01 -3.50
N ASP A 173 13.13 2.91 -4.14
CA ASP A 173 14.33 2.14 -3.81
C ASP A 173 15.52 2.40 -4.73
N SER A 174 15.35 3.22 -5.78
CA SER A 174 16.40 3.49 -6.77
C SER A 174 16.77 4.96 -6.82
N ILE A 175 17.59 5.40 -5.86
CA ILE A 175 18.01 6.81 -5.73
C ILE A 175 18.69 7.33 -7.00
N LYS A 176 19.57 6.53 -7.61
CA LYS A 176 20.27 6.90 -8.86
C LYS A 176 19.27 7.19 -9.98
N PHE A 177 18.32 6.29 -10.21
CA PHE A 177 17.28 6.46 -11.23
C PHE A 177 16.40 7.69 -10.95
N MET A 178 16.00 7.91 -9.68
CA MET A 178 15.19 9.09 -9.32
C MET A 178 15.95 10.40 -9.52
N LYS A 179 17.28 10.43 -9.28
CA LYS A 179 18.13 11.59 -9.56
C LYS A 179 18.24 11.88 -11.06
N GLU A 180 18.51 10.85 -11.86
CA GLU A 180 18.57 10.97 -13.33
C GLU A 180 17.22 11.46 -13.90
N LEU A 181 16.12 10.86 -13.45
CA LEU A 181 14.77 11.27 -13.84
C LEU A 181 14.45 12.72 -13.44
N SER A 182 14.87 13.15 -12.25
CA SER A 182 14.67 14.54 -11.78
C SER A 182 15.46 15.53 -12.64
N ASN A 183 16.72 15.23 -12.97
CA ASN A 183 17.54 16.08 -13.84
C ASN A 183 16.93 16.23 -15.23
N ASP A 184 16.42 15.13 -15.79
CA ASP A 184 15.76 15.17 -17.10
C ASP A 184 14.47 16.01 -17.09
N LEU A 185 13.71 16.00 -15.99
CA LEU A 185 12.48 16.77 -15.86
C LEU A 185 12.71 18.29 -15.75
N LEU A 186 13.91 18.71 -15.34
CA LEU A 186 14.28 20.12 -15.28
C LEU A 186 14.48 20.74 -16.67
N LEU A 187 14.75 19.93 -17.70
CA LEU A 187 15.11 20.37 -19.03
C LEU A 187 13.99 20.09 -20.04
N VAL A 188 13.25 21.13 -20.46
CA VAL A 188 12.29 21.03 -21.57
C VAL A 188 12.69 22.03 -22.66
N ASN A 189 13.04 21.53 -23.84
CA ASN A 189 13.52 22.34 -24.98
C ASN A 189 14.68 23.30 -24.61
N GLY A 190 15.60 22.84 -23.75
CA GLY A 190 16.73 23.65 -23.28
C GLY A 190 16.38 24.76 -22.29
N LYS A 191 15.11 24.89 -21.88
CA LYS A 191 14.65 25.86 -20.86
C LYS A 191 14.39 25.15 -19.54
N GLN A 192 14.80 25.79 -18.46
CA GLN A 192 14.61 25.29 -17.10
C GLN A 192 13.14 25.38 -16.70
N LYS A 193 12.52 24.26 -16.33
CA LYS A 193 11.14 24.22 -15.84
C LYS A 193 11.10 24.70 -14.39
N LYS A 194 10.09 25.48 -14.01
CA LYS A 194 9.87 25.98 -12.63
C LYS A 194 9.23 24.94 -11.70
N ILE A 195 9.55 23.65 -11.87
CA ILE A 195 9.06 22.59 -10.99
C ILE A 195 10.21 22.17 -10.09
N SER A 196 9.97 22.20 -8.78
CA SER A 196 10.93 21.70 -7.80
C SER A 196 10.75 20.18 -7.66
N HIS A 197 11.86 19.46 -7.56
CA HIS A 197 11.88 18.00 -7.38
C HIS A 197 12.62 17.65 -6.09
N TYR A 198 12.06 16.70 -5.34
CA TYR A 198 12.64 16.18 -4.11
C TYR A 198 12.64 14.66 -4.16
N ILE A 199 13.68 14.04 -3.59
CA ILE A 199 13.76 12.59 -3.41
C ILE A 199 13.71 12.35 -1.92
N SER A 200 12.74 11.56 -1.47
CA SER A 200 12.63 11.20 -0.07
C SER A 200 13.81 10.33 0.35
N THR A 201 14.38 10.65 1.51
CA THR A 201 15.35 9.84 2.24
C THR A 201 14.77 9.36 3.57
N ASN A 202 13.45 9.47 3.73
CA ASN A 202 12.76 9.08 4.94
C ASN A 202 12.62 7.55 5.03
N SER A 203 12.18 7.06 6.19
CA SER A 203 11.76 5.66 6.31
C SER A 203 10.45 5.42 5.52
N PRO A 204 10.16 4.19 5.08
CA PRO A 204 8.89 3.87 4.41
C PRO A 204 7.66 4.25 5.25
N THR A 205 7.76 4.14 6.58
CA THR A 205 6.71 4.57 7.51
C THR A 205 6.47 6.07 7.44
N ASP A 206 7.54 6.86 7.47
CA ASP A 206 7.46 8.31 7.43
C ASP A 206 6.97 8.81 6.06
N ASP A 207 7.27 8.08 4.97
CA ASP A 207 6.72 8.37 3.65
C ASP A 207 5.19 8.15 3.58
N LEU A 208 4.67 7.11 4.22
CA LEU A 208 3.21 6.90 4.33
C LEU A 208 2.54 8.03 5.12
N ILE A 209 3.16 8.47 6.21
CA ILE A 209 2.67 9.59 7.03
C ILE A 209 2.72 10.89 6.23
N TYR A 210 3.85 11.18 5.58
CA TYR A 210 3.99 12.34 4.73
C TYR A 210 2.94 12.34 3.61
N ALA A 211 2.69 11.19 2.98
CA ALA A 211 1.75 11.11 1.88
C ALA A 211 0.32 11.45 2.31
N LYS A 212 -0.08 10.97 3.49
CA LYS A 212 -1.36 11.30 4.11
C LYS A 212 -1.57 12.80 4.32
N GLU A 213 -0.52 13.52 4.66
CA GLU A 213 -0.60 14.95 5.00
C GLU A 213 -0.36 15.86 3.79
N ASN A 214 0.46 15.42 2.83
CA ASN A 214 1.05 16.31 1.83
C ASN A 214 0.83 15.89 0.38
N CYS A 215 0.60 14.61 0.04
CA CYS A 215 0.44 14.24 -1.37
C CYS A 215 -0.96 14.62 -1.89
N ASP A 216 -1.04 15.68 -2.69
CA ASP A 216 -2.28 16.12 -3.34
C ASP A 216 -2.71 15.16 -4.46
N ALA A 217 -1.73 14.64 -5.19
CA ALA A 217 -1.89 13.57 -6.16
C ALA A 217 -0.73 12.56 -6.03
N VAL A 218 -1.00 11.28 -6.31
CA VAL A 218 -0.01 10.21 -6.28
C VAL A 218 0.06 9.52 -7.64
N LEU A 219 1.27 9.30 -8.14
CA LEU A 219 1.56 8.43 -9.27
C LEU A 219 2.23 7.14 -8.79
N ILE A 220 1.56 6.00 -8.98
CA ILE A 220 2.12 4.67 -8.76
C ILE A 220 2.71 4.18 -10.08
N SER A 221 4.02 4.27 -10.22
CA SER A 221 4.71 3.93 -11.47
C SER A 221 5.13 2.45 -11.59
N ALA A 222 4.78 1.62 -10.60
CA ALA A 222 5.05 0.19 -10.59
C ALA A 222 3.83 -0.56 -10.02
N PRO A 223 3.04 -1.27 -10.85
CA PRO A 223 1.71 -1.76 -10.49
C PRO A 223 1.71 -2.83 -9.40
N HIS A 224 2.74 -3.67 -9.33
CA HIS A 224 2.85 -4.71 -8.30
C HIS A 224 3.23 -4.18 -6.91
N SER A 225 3.58 -2.89 -6.78
CA SER A 225 4.06 -2.38 -5.51
C SER A 225 2.92 -2.13 -4.53
N THR A 226 2.78 -3.03 -3.56
CA THR A 226 1.83 -2.86 -2.44
C THR A 226 2.13 -1.61 -1.63
N PHE A 227 3.41 -1.25 -1.47
CA PHE A 227 3.80 0.00 -0.82
C PHE A 227 3.29 1.22 -1.59
N GLY A 228 3.45 1.24 -2.92
CA GLY A 228 2.88 2.29 -3.78
C GLY A 228 1.36 2.39 -3.65
N TRP A 229 0.68 1.25 -3.58
CA TRP A 229 -0.76 1.19 -3.32
C TRP A 229 -1.13 1.85 -1.99
N TRP A 230 -0.41 1.56 -0.91
CA TRP A 230 -0.66 2.16 0.42
C TRP A 230 -0.35 3.65 0.48
N ILE A 231 0.69 4.13 -0.20
CA ILE A 231 0.94 5.57 -0.37
C ILE A 231 -0.26 6.24 -1.05
N GLY A 232 -0.74 5.65 -2.15
CA GLY A 232 -1.91 6.16 -2.87
C GLY A 232 -3.16 6.19 -1.99
N TYR A 233 -3.46 5.06 -1.33
CA TYR A 233 -4.64 4.91 -0.47
C TYR A 233 -4.66 5.92 0.69
N PHE A 234 -3.51 6.12 1.34
CA PHE A 234 -3.41 7.05 2.46
C PHE A 234 -3.27 8.51 2.03
N SER A 235 -2.97 8.82 0.78
CA SER A 235 -2.76 10.19 0.31
C SER A 235 -3.89 11.17 0.66
N LYS A 236 -3.53 12.43 0.84
CA LYS A 236 -4.40 13.52 1.34
C LYS A 236 -5.81 13.52 0.73
N TYR A 237 -5.90 13.43 -0.59
CA TYR A 237 -7.18 13.49 -1.32
C TYR A 237 -7.54 12.19 -2.07
N ASN A 238 -6.77 11.11 -1.89
CA ASN A 238 -6.96 9.85 -2.61
C ASN A 238 -6.97 10.01 -4.14
N LYS A 239 -6.28 11.02 -4.68
CA LYS A 239 -6.14 11.22 -6.13
C LYS A 239 -4.97 10.40 -6.64
N VAL A 240 -5.25 9.21 -7.18
CA VAL A 240 -4.24 8.23 -7.55
C VAL A 240 -4.25 7.97 -9.05
N TYR A 241 -3.09 8.14 -9.66
CA TYR A 241 -2.77 7.76 -11.02
C TYR A 241 -1.83 6.55 -10.97
N PHE A 242 -1.97 5.59 -11.87
CA PHE A 242 -1.17 4.37 -11.81
C PHE A 242 -0.86 3.82 -13.21
N MET A 243 0.26 3.11 -13.31
CA MET A 243 0.54 2.28 -14.46
C MET A 243 -0.39 1.08 -14.45
N ASP A 244 -1.20 0.93 -15.50
CA ASP A 244 -2.03 -0.26 -15.67
C ASP A 244 -1.15 -1.45 -15.97
N ILE A 245 -1.19 -2.47 -15.11
CA ILE A 245 -0.43 -3.71 -15.29
C ILE A 245 -0.73 -4.42 -16.62
N ARG A 246 -1.93 -4.23 -17.17
CA ARG A 246 -2.32 -4.82 -18.46
C ARG A 246 -1.61 -4.16 -19.64
N ALA A 247 -1.02 -2.99 -19.43
CA ALA A 247 -0.25 -2.24 -20.41
C ALA A 247 1.27 -2.43 -20.24
N THR A 248 1.70 -3.41 -19.45
CA THR A 248 3.12 -3.71 -19.21
C THR A 248 3.48 -5.10 -19.74
N ASN A 249 4.78 -5.34 -19.94
CA ASN A 249 5.30 -6.68 -20.26
C ASN A 249 5.59 -7.48 -18.97
N ASP A 250 4.65 -7.47 -18.02
CA ASP A 250 4.83 -8.22 -16.78
C ASP A 250 4.67 -9.72 -17.00
N HIS A 251 5.78 -10.46 -16.89
CA HIS A 251 5.79 -11.90 -17.13
C HIS A 251 5.15 -12.71 -16.00
N VAL A 252 5.01 -12.14 -14.80
CA VAL A 252 4.42 -12.83 -13.66
C VAL A 252 2.90 -12.69 -13.66
N TYR A 253 2.38 -11.53 -14.06
CA TYR A 253 0.95 -11.37 -14.36
C TYR A 253 0.45 -12.42 -15.36
N ALA A 254 1.26 -12.76 -16.37
CA ALA A 254 0.91 -13.77 -17.37
C ALA A 254 0.93 -15.24 -16.87
N ARG A 255 1.50 -15.53 -15.69
CA ARG A 255 1.80 -16.91 -15.24
C ARG A 255 1.13 -17.34 -13.92
N GLU A 256 0.28 -16.50 -13.33
CA GLU A 256 -0.38 -16.63 -12.00
C GLU A 256 -0.35 -18.02 -11.32
N LYS A 257 0.77 -18.36 -10.66
CA LYS A 257 0.82 -19.23 -9.48
C LYS A 257 1.95 -18.72 -8.58
N ALA A 258 1.58 -17.97 -7.55
CA ALA A 258 2.51 -17.38 -6.59
C ALA A 258 2.37 -18.14 -5.26
N ASN A 259 3.30 -19.06 -4.97
CA ASN A 259 3.37 -19.78 -3.69
C ASN A 259 4.05 -18.89 -2.65
N PHE A 260 3.31 -18.34 -1.69
CA PHE A 260 3.90 -17.53 -0.63
C PHE A 260 3.19 -17.64 0.72
N ILE A 261 3.98 -17.28 1.74
CA ILE A 261 3.80 -17.41 3.20
C ILE A 261 2.35 -17.14 3.64
N HIS A 262 1.82 -18.08 4.44
CA HIS A 262 0.52 -17.97 5.08
C HIS A 262 0.68 -17.07 6.31
N MET A 263 -0.26 -16.16 6.54
CA MET A 263 -0.38 -15.46 7.80
C MET A 263 -1.58 -16.00 8.54
N ILE A 264 -1.34 -16.52 9.74
CA ILE A 264 -2.38 -17.25 10.45
C ILE A 264 -3.22 -16.27 11.25
N ILE A 265 -4.34 -15.93 10.62
CA ILE A 265 -5.34 -15.03 11.17
C ILE A 265 -6.67 -15.76 11.16
N ILE A 266 -7.30 -15.73 12.32
CA ILE A 266 -8.54 -16.44 12.58
C ILE A 266 -9.64 -15.46 12.87
N CYS A 267 -10.85 -15.77 12.40
CA CYS A 267 -12.04 -15.06 12.83
C CYS A 267 -12.80 -15.89 13.87
N HIS A 268 -13.00 -15.35 15.08
CA HIS A 268 -13.68 -16.00 16.20
C HIS A 268 -15.13 -15.51 16.35
N ILE A 269 -16.06 -16.40 16.69
CA ILE A 269 -17.43 -16.02 17.09
C ILE A 269 -17.33 -15.44 18.51
N GLY A 270 -17.50 -14.12 18.66
CA GLY A 270 -17.59 -13.53 19.99
C GLY A 270 -18.84 -14.04 20.71
N ASN A 271 -18.69 -14.55 21.94
CA ASN A 271 -19.83 -14.65 22.84
C ASN A 271 -20.38 -13.24 23.10
N ARG A 272 -21.67 -13.04 22.84
CA ARG A 272 -22.41 -11.87 23.33
C ARG A 272 -22.41 -11.83 24.85
#